data_AF-A0AAJ3CVE4-F1
#
_entry.id   AF-A0AAJ3CVE4-F1
#
_cell.length_a   1.000
_cell.length_b   1.000
_cell.length_c   1.000
_cell.angle_alpha   90.00
_cell.angle_beta   90.00
_cell.angle_gamma   90.00
#
_symmetry.space_group_name_H-M   'P 1'
#
loop_
_entity.id
_entity.type
_entity.pdbx_description
1 polymer ?
#
loop_
_entity_poly.entity_id
_entity_poly.type
_entity_poly.pdbx_seq_one_letter_code
_entity_poly.pdbx_strand_id
1 'polypeptide(L)'
;MAMILTQKVEMKIVTSFDIKVNRWTDSHGNTYHSCYVSALIGDRWEDLGHETFTYGYGTQGEYTGLEIIKETVIGFNPKEKVLHRIEEEINKEITVRYYDVKRKKDM
;
A
#
# COMPACT_ATOMS: atom_id res chain seq x y z
N MET A 1 -10.74 -6.47 9.98
CA MET A 1 -9.37 -6.47 10.54
C MET A 1 -8.98 -5.01 10.69
N ALA A 2 -8.06 -4.65 11.59
CA ALA A 2 -7.61 -3.26 11.69
C ALA A 2 -6.34 -3.06 10.86
N MET A 3 -6.23 -1.89 10.23
CA MET A 3 -4.98 -1.39 9.67
C MET A 3 -3.96 -1.21 10.79
N ILE A 4 -2.74 -1.72 10.59
CA ILE A 4 -1.64 -1.61 11.56
C ILE A 4 -0.64 -0.62 10.99
N LEU A 5 -0.38 0.46 11.74
CA LEU A 5 0.59 1.49 11.38
C LEU A 5 1.85 1.29 12.22
N THR A 6 3.00 1.24 11.56
CA THR A 6 4.28 0.92 12.21
C THR A 6 5.00 2.17 12.69
N GLN A 7 4.96 3.25 11.89
CA GLN A 7 5.62 4.51 12.21
C GLN A 7 5.02 5.70 11.45
N LYS A 8 5.39 6.91 11.87
CA LYS A 8 5.15 8.14 11.11
C LYS A 8 6.46 8.68 10.56
N VAL A 9 6.44 9.09 9.29
CA VAL A 9 7.62 9.61 8.58
C VAL A 9 7.29 10.91 7.85
N GLU A 10 8.27 11.79 7.69
CA GLU A 10 8.10 13.05 6.96
C GLU A 10 8.25 12.82 5.46
N MET A 11 7.35 13.37 4.64
CA MET A 11 7.41 13.20 3.17
C MET A 11 8.75 13.65 2.57
N LYS A 12 9.40 14.65 3.17
CA LYS A 12 10.68 15.19 2.69
C LYS A 12 11.84 14.19 2.71
N ILE A 13 11.80 13.17 3.59
CA ILE A 13 12.87 12.18 3.72
C ILE A 13 12.60 10.89 2.94
N VAL A 14 11.38 10.74 2.40
CA VAL A 14 11.01 9.57 1.59
C VAL A 14 11.54 9.75 0.17
N THR A 15 12.16 8.72 -0.38
CA THR A 15 12.62 8.68 -1.77
C THR A 15 11.55 8.09 -2.69
N SER A 16 11.00 6.94 -2.32
CA SER A 16 9.97 6.22 -3.08
C SER A 16 9.14 5.34 -2.14
N PHE A 17 8.03 4.80 -2.66
CA PHE A 17 7.13 3.90 -1.95
C PHE A 17 7.05 2.55 -2.65
N ASP A 18 6.82 1.50 -1.86
CA ASP A 18 6.46 0.18 -2.34
C ASP A 18 5.16 -0.28 -1.68
N ILE A 19 4.22 -0.73 -2.51
CA ILE A 19 2.93 -1.28 -2.10
C ILE A 19 2.88 -2.73 -2.59
N LYS A 20 3.03 -3.68 -1.67
CA LYS A 20 2.87 -5.11 -1.92
C LYS A 20 1.44 -5.54 -1.62
N VAL A 21 0.74 -6.02 -2.63
CA VAL A 21 -0.64 -6.52 -2.53
C VAL A 21 -0.66 -8.03 -2.76
N ASN A 22 -1.04 -8.82 -1.75
CA ASN A 22 -1.33 -10.25 -1.95
C ASN A 22 -2.84 -10.44 -2.03
N ARG A 23 -3.33 -11.05 -3.11
CA ARG A 23 -4.75 -11.24 -3.42
C ARG A 23 -5.10 -12.72 -3.46
N TRP A 24 -6.28 -13.09 -2.94
CA TRP A 24 -6.82 -14.44 -3.09
C TRP A 24 -8.33 -14.40 -3.25
N THR A 25 -8.88 -15.42 -3.89
CA THR A 25 -10.32 -15.61 -4.03
C THR A 25 -10.74 -16.83 -3.23
N ASP A 26 -11.80 -16.70 -2.43
CA ASP A 26 -12.34 -17.81 -1.65
C ASP A 26 -13.19 -18.77 -2.51
N SER A 27 -13.70 -19.83 -1.89
CA SER A 27 -14.56 -20.82 -2.56
C SER A 27 -15.91 -20.26 -3.03
N HIS A 28 -16.33 -19.10 -2.54
CA HIS A 28 -17.57 -18.43 -2.90
C HIS A 28 -17.38 -17.38 -4.00
N GLY A 29 -16.14 -17.22 -4.52
CA GLY A 29 -15.81 -16.22 -5.53
C GLY A 29 -15.50 -14.83 -4.95
N ASN A 30 -15.48 -14.67 -3.63
CA ASN A 30 -15.13 -13.41 -3.00
C ASN A 30 -13.63 -13.19 -3.07
N THR A 31 -13.22 -12.02 -3.56
CA THR A 31 -11.81 -11.65 -3.62
C THR A 31 -11.43 -10.80 -2.42
N TYR A 32 -10.28 -11.10 -1.85
CA TYR A 32 -9.70 -10.41 -0.72
C TYR A 32 -8.26 -10.08 -1.02
N HIS A 33 -7.72 -9.11 -0.30
CA HIS A 33 -6.33 -8.77 -0.35
C HIS A 33 -5.75 -8.47 1.03
N SER A 34 -4.43 -8.51 1.06
CA SER A 34 -3.60 -7.88 2.07
C SER A 34 -2.69 -6.88 1.39
N CYS A 35 -2.34 -5.83 2.10
CA CYS A 35 -1.51 -4.75 1.61
C CYS A 35 -0.41 -4.46 2.62
N TYR A 36 0.83 -4.39 2.17
CA TYR A 36 2.00 -4.04 2.96
C TYR A 36 2.69 -2.86 2.28
N VAL A 37 2.99 -1.82 3.05
CA VAL A 37 3.53 -0.57 2.51
C VAL A 37 4.87 -0.27 3.15
N SER A 38 5.86 0.05 2.32
CA SER A 38 7.20 0.41 2.75
C SER A 38 7.69 1.71 2.11
N ALA A 39 8.40 2.49 2.92
CA ALA A 39 9.21 3.67 2.65
C ALA A 39 10.64 3.40 2.19
N LEU A 40 11.14 3.89 1.05
CA LEU A 40 12.60 4.01 0.89
C LEU A 40 13.06 5.31 1.55
N ILE A 41 13.84 5.22 2.62
CA ILE A 41 14.35 6.36 3.39
C ILE A 41 15.87 6.26 3.46
N GLY A 42 16.57 7.21 2.83
CA GLY A 42 17.99 7.06 2.55
C GLY A 42 18.23 5.82 1.70
N ASP A 43 18.97 4.85 2.23
CA ASP A 43 19.31 3.59 1.55
C ASP A 43 18.58 2.36 2.13
N ARG A 44 17.50 2.57 2.91
CA ARG A 44 16.80 1.49 3.61
C ARG A 44 15.30 1.52 3.34
N TRP A 45 14.75 0.31 3.16
CA TRP A 45 13.31 0.10 3.14
C TRP A 45 12.80 -0.03 4.56
N GLU A 46 11.88 0.86 4.92
CA GLU A 46 11.29 0.99 6.24
C GLU A 46 9.80 0.65 6.16
N ASP A 47 9.30 -0.20 7.04
CA ASP A 47 7.88 -0.58 7.08
C ASP A 47 7.03 0.59 7.58
N LEU A 48 6.01 0.98 6.81
CA LEU A 48 5.08 2.05 7.21
C LEU A 48 3.83 1.48 7.87
N GLY A 49 3.34 0.35 7.37
CA GLY A 49 2.15 -0.29 7.89
C GLY A 49 1.58 -1.31 6.92
N HIS A 50 0.56 -2.01 7.39
CA HIS A 50 -0.08 -3.06 6.61
C HIS A 50 -1.53 -3.30 7.02
N GLU A 51 -2.28 -3.91 6.11
CA GLU A 51 -3.60 -4.47 6.36
C GLU A 51 -3.63 -5.91 5.86
N THR A 52 -3.98 -6.87 6.73
CA THR A 52 -3.84 -8.30 6.43
C THR A 52 -5.09 -8.95 5.85
N PHE A 53 -6.22 -8.25 5.84
CA PHE A 53 -7.49 -8.81 5.38
C PHE A 53 -8.50 -7.71 5.04
N THR A 54 -8.64 -7.45 3.76
CA THR A 54 -9.60 -6.50 3.20
C THR A 54 -10.36 -7.20 2.08
N TYR A 55 -11.67 -7.00 2.04
CA TYR A 55 -12.47 -7.46 0.91
C TYR A 55 -12.28 -6.50 -0.24
N GLY A 56 -11.97 -7.02 -1.44
CA GLY A 56 -11.90 -6.17 -2.61
C GLY A 56 -11.45 -6.84 -3.90
N TYR A 57 -11.83 -6.24 -5.01
CA TYR A 57 -11.54 -6.70 -6.37
C TYR A 57 -10.59 -5.75 -7.12
N GLY A 58 -9.99 -6.28 -8.18
CA GLY A 58 -9.20 -5.49 -9.11
C GLY A 58 -8.08 -4.74 -8.41
N THR A 59 -8.12 -3.41 -8.50
CA THR A 59 -7.10 -2.50 -7.97
C THR A 59 -7.36 -1.99 -6.56
N GLN A 60 -8.33 -2.56 -5.82
CA GLN A 60 -8.65 -2.08 -4.46
C GLN A 60 -7.46 -2.14 -3.47
N GLY A 61 -6.47 -2.99 -3.72
CA GLY A 61 -5.23 -3.02 -2.94
C GLY A 61 -4.39 -1.74 -3.04
N GLU A 62 -4.42 -1.05 -4.19
CA GLU A 62 -3.76 0.26 -4.36
C GLU A 62 -4.35 1.31 -3.42
N TYR A 63 -5.68 1.38 -3.34
CA TYR A 63 -6.37 2.33 -2.46
C TYR A 63 -6.05 2.07 -1.00
N THR A 64 -6.06 0.80 -0.57
CA THR A 64 -5.63 0.43 0.79
C THR A 64 -4.18 0.87 1.06
N GLY A 65 -3.28 0.67 0.09
CA GLY A 65 -1.89 1.11 0.22
C GLY A 65 -1.75 2.63 0.33
N LEU A 66 -2.48 3.37 -0.50
CA LEU A 66 -2.51 4.84 -0.46
C LEU A 66 -3.09 5.38 0.86
N GLU A 67 -4.09 4.72 1.44
CA GLU A 67 -4.60 5.08 2.77
C GLU A 67 -3.53 4.89 3.85
N ILE A 68 -2.78 3.78 3.82
CA ILE A 68 -1.65 3.57 4.75
C ILE A 68 -0.61 4.69 4.59
N ILE A 69 -0.24 5.05 3.35
CA ILE A 69 0.70 6.16 3.09
C ILE A 69 0.15 7.47 3.67
N LYS A 70 -1.13 7.77 3.45
CA LYS A 70 -1.77 8.99 3.95
C LYS A 70 -1.77 9.10 5.48
N GLU A 71 -1.97 7.98 6.18
CA GLU A 71 -1.99 7.96 7.65
C GLU A 71 -0.59 8.02 8.29
N THR A 72 0.42 7.50 7.58
CA THR A 72 1.81 7.35 8.08
C THR A 72 2.74 8.46 7.63
N VAL A 73 2.51 9.05 6.46
CA VAL A 73 3.43 10.04 5.88
C VAL A 73 2.91 11.46 6.12
N ILE A 74 3.61 12.16 7.02
CA ILE A 74 3.34 13.56 7.33
C ILE A 74 3.65 14.41 6.09
N GLY A 75 2.66 15.20 5.67
CA GLY A 75 2.75 16.03 4.46
C GLY A 75 2.32 15.34 3.16
N PHE A 76 1.92 14.06 3.21
CA PHE A 76 1.30 13.40 2.05
C PHE A 76 -0.16 13.84 1.90
N ASN A 77 -0.42 14.75 0.98
CA ASN A 77 -1.76 15.27 0.70
C ASN A 77 -1.97 15.55 -0.81
N PRO A 78 -1.93 14.50 -1.66
CA PRO A 78 -2.17 14.67 -3.08
C PRO A 78 -3.62 15.08 -3.34
N LYS A 79 -3.82 15.93 -4.35
CA LYS A 79 -5.15 16.31 -4.87
C LYS A 79 -5.65 15.28 -5.85
N GLU A 80 -4.75 14.63 -6.58
CA GLU A 80 -5.08 13.59 -7.53
C GLU A 80 -5.50 12.30 -6.82
N LYS A 81 -6.31 11.49 -7.53
CA LYS A 81 -6.84 10.21 -7.03
C LYS A 81 -6.34 9.00 -7.79
N VAL A 82 -5.63 9.24 -8.89
CA VAL A 82 -5.13 8.19 -9.77
C VAL A 82 -3.63 8.07 -9.55
N LEU A 83 -3.15 6.86 -9.31
CA LEU A 83 -1.79 6.60 -8.82
C LEU A 83 -0.71 7.27 -9.68
N HIS A 84 -0.75 7.11 -11.00
CA HIS A 84 0.22 7.75 -11.90
C HIS A 84 0.25 9.29 -11.77
N ARG A 85 -0.90 9.92 -11.52
CA ARG A 85 -0.96 11.37 -11.33
C ARG A 85 -0.51 11.80 -9.93
N ILE A 86 -0.74 10.94 -8.94
CA ILE A 86 -0.22 11.15 -7.58
C ILE A 86 1.31 11.12 -7.62
N GLU A 87 1.92 10.16 -8.33
CA GLU A 87 3.38 10.08 -8.51
C GLU A 87 3.95 11.36 -9.15
N GLU A 88 3.29 11.86 -10.20
CA GLU A 88 3.64 13.14 -10.85
C GLU A 88 3.49 14.33 -9.89
N GLU A 89 2.40 14.38 -9.12
CA GLU A 89 2.12 15.48 -8.18
C GLU A 89 3.13 15.56 -7.04
N ILE A 90 3.46 14.41 -6.44
CA ILE A 90 4.38 14.35 -5.29
C ILE A 90 5.85 14.26 -5.72
N ASN A 91 6.11 14.05 -7.02
CA ASN A 91 7.41 13.81 -7.61
C ASN A 91 8.19 12.68 -6.89
N LYS A 92 7.52 11.54 -6.67
CA LYS A 92 8.09 10.31 -6.10
C LYS A 92 7.45 9.10 -6.75
N GLU A 93 8.24 8.06 -6.95
CA GLU A 93 7.76 6.77 -7.44
C GLU A 93 6.95 6.03 -6.37
N ILE A 94 5.84 5.41 -6.78
CA ILE A 94 5.01 4.50 -6.02
C ILE A 94 4.92 3.18 -6.79
N THR A 95 5.78 2.23 -6.45
CA THR A 95 5.74 0.90 -7.07
C THR A 95 4.62 0.07 -6.45
N VAL A 96 3.76 -0.52 -7.28
CA VAL A 96 2.70 -1.44 -6.82
C VAL A 96 2.94 -2.82 -7.40
N ARG A 97 2.95 -3.84 -6.53
CA ARG A 97 3.20 -5.24 -6.91
C ARG A 97 2.06 -6.13 -6.45
N TYR A 98 1.43 -6.80 -7.41
CA TYR A 98 0.36 -7.76 -7.16
C TYR A 98 0.89 -9.19 -7.15
N TYR A 99 0.46 -9.94 -6.15
CA TYR A 99 0.74 -11.37 -6.01
C TYR A 99 -0.57 -12.12 -5.80
N ASP A 100 -0.91 -13.00 -6.75
CA ASP A 100 -2.04 -13.90 -6.58
C ASP A 100 -1.61 -15.13 -5.75
N VAL A 101 -2.14 -15.24 -4.54
CA VAL A 101 -1.91 -16.35 -3.63
C VAL A 101 -3.15 -17.25 -3.56
N LYS A 102 -2.94 -18.56 -3.40
CA LYS A 102 -4.06 -19.52 -3.46
C LYS A 102 -5.02 -19.38 -2.28
N ARG A 103 -4.51 -19.10 -1.09
CA ARG A 103 -5.29 -18.96 0.15
C ARG A 103 -4.62 -17.95 1.07
N LYS A 104 -5.42 -17.31 1.94
CA LYS A 104 -4.92 -16.42 3.01
C LYS A 104 -3.78 -17.03 3.83
N LYS A 105 -3.83 -18.34 4.09
CA LYS A 105 -2.81 -19.06 4.89
C LYS A 105 -1.47 -19.27 4.17
N ASP A 106 -1.41 -19.00 2.86
CA ASP A 106 -0.21 -19.17 2.04
C ASP A 106 0.60 -17.86 1.95
N MET A 107 0.17 -16.84 2.70
CA MET A 107 0.88 -15.58 2.95
C MET A 107 1.73 -15.68 4.21
#